data_AF-A0A966UPR5-F1
#
_entry.id   AF-A0A966UPR5-F1
#
_cell.length_a   1.000
_cell.length_b   1.000
_cell.length_c   1.000
_cell.angle_alpha   90.00
_cell.angle_beta   90.00
_cell.angle_gamma   90.00
#
_symmetry.space_group_name_H-M   'P 1'
#
loop_
_entity.id
_entity.type
_entity.pdbx_description
1 polymer ?
#
loop_
_entity_poly.entity_id
_entity_poly.type
_entity_poly.pdbx_seq_one_letter_code
_entity_poly.pdbx_strand_id
1 'polypeptide(L)'
;MTTDFSNKVDILGRFKILYQDTDSVRDFFEFNDIGIPLAYLASEGLCDISEDGKKYIAETWDLFLASLGVEDTGFEELDEVLMKAENKP
;
A
#
# COMPACT_ATOMS: atom_id res chain seq x y z
N MET A 1 2.97 -15.27 -7.99
CA MET A 1 3.83 -14.89 -6.85
C MET A 1 3.13 -13.73 -6.17
N THR A 2 3.13 -13.66 -4.85
CA THR A 2 2.46 -12.57 -4.12
C THR A 2 3.49 -11.73 -3.41
N THR A 3 3.22 -10.44 -3.27
CA THR A 3 4.09 -9.50 -2.57
C THR A 3 4.24 -9.91 -1.10
N ASP A 4 5.48 -9.92 -0.61
CA ASP A 4 5.76 -10.24 0.79
C ASP A 4 5.16 -9.18 1.72
N PHE A 5 4.72 -9.60 2.91
CA PHE A 5 4.02 -8.69 3.81
C PHE A 5 4.85 -7.46 4.21
N SER A 6 6.16 -7.64 4.45
CA SER A 6 7.07 -6.51 4.71
C SER A 6 7.08 -5.52 3.55
N ASN A 7 7.15 -6.01 2.31
CA ASN A 7 7.14 -5.15 1.14
C ASN A 7 5.80 -4.41 1.02
N LYS A 8 4.66 -5.04 1.35
CA LYS A 8 3.36 -4.33 1.39
C LYS A 8 3.38 -3.16 2.37
N VAL A 9 3.95 -3.38 3.57
CA VAL A 9 4.10 -2.34 4.60
C VAL A 9 4.95 -1.18 4.07
N ASP A 10 6.12 -1.50 3.50
CA ASP A 10 7.06 -0.50 3.00
C ASP A 10 6.49 0.27 1.80
N ILE A 11 5.85 -0.42 0.86
CA ILE A 11 5.23 0.19 -0.33
C ILE A 11 4.08 1.13 0.07
N LEU A 12 3.17 0.69 0.94
CA LEU A 12 2.04 1.52 1.38
C LEU A 12 2.51 2.70 2.26
N GLY A 13 3.53 2.49 3.09
CA GLY A 13 4.18 3.56 3.84
C GLY A 13 4.80 4.61 2.91
N ARG A 14 5.52 4.16 1.88
CA ARG A 14 6.10 5.03 0.84
C ARG A 14 5.02 5.77 0.05
N PHE A 15 3.93 5.10 -0.30
CA PHE A 15 2.79 5.69 -0.99
C PHE A 15 2.17 6.81 -0.17
N LYS A 16 2.01 6.63 1.15
CA LYS A 16 1.58 7.70 2.05
C LYS A 16 2.48 8.92 1.97
N ILE A 17 3.79 8.72 2.12
CA ILE A 17 4.76 9.83 2.14
C ILE A 17 4.68 10.66 0.85
N LEU A 18 4.53 10.00 -0.29
CA LEU A 18 4.55 10.66 -1.60
C LEU A 18 3.21 11.26 -2.02
N TYR A 19 2.09 10.64 -1.65
CA TYR A 19 0.78 10.94 -2.25
C TYR A 19 -0.30 11.38 -1.27
N GLN A 20 -0.07 11.43 0.05
CA GLN A 20 -1.13 11.79 1.02
C GLN A 20 -1.78 13.16 0.79
N ASP A 21 -1.05 14.11 0.20
CA ASP A 21 -1.54 15.45 -0.11
C ASP A 21 -2.06 15.58 -1.56
N THR A 22 -2.13 14.47 -2.30
CA THR A 22 -2.58 14.45 -3.70
C THR A 22 -4.09 14.28 -3.78
N ASP A 23 -4.79 15.27 -4.34
CA ASP A 23 -6.26 15.29 -4.46
C ASP A 23 -6.84 14.03 -5.13
N SER A 24 -6.17 13.49 -6.15
CA SER A 24 -6.68 12.35 -6.93
C SER A 24 -6.74 11.03 -6.18
N VAL A 25 -6.08 10.94 -5.02
CA VAL A 25 -6.08 9.73 -4.17
C VAL A 25 -6.74 9.96 -2.82
N ARG A 26 -7.31 11.15 -2.58
CA ARG A 26 -7.92 11.51 -1.28
C ARG A 26 -8.94 10.47 -0.83
N ASP A 27 -9.89 10.11 -1.68
CA ASP A 27 -10.95 9.14 -1.35
C ASP A 27 -10.36 7.77 -0.96
N PHE A 28 -9.23 7.38 -1.57
CA PHE A 28 -8.53 6.15 -1.22
C PHE A 28 -7.93 6.23 0.19
N PHE A 29 -7.30 7.35 0.55
CA PHE A 29 -6.77 7.56 1.90
C PHE A 29 -7.89 7.67 2.96
N GLU A 30 -9.01 8.31 2.62
CA GLU A 30 -10.18 8.42 3.51
C GLU A 30 -10.83 7.05 3.75
N PHE A 31 -10.91 6.20 2.73
CA PHE A 31 -11.42 4.84 2.89
C PHE A 31 -10.45 3.93 3.66
N ASN A 32 -9.14 4.12 3.47
CA ASN A 32 -8.08 3.33 4.12
C ASN A 32 -7.46 4.07 5.30
N ASP A 33 -8.31 4.67 6.14
CA ASP A 33 -7.95 5.49 7.30
C ASP A 33 -7.19 4.74 8.41
N ILE A 34 -7.23 3.40 8.41
CA ILE A 34 -6.48 2.55 9.34
C ILE A 34 -5.27 1.90 8.66
N GLY A 35 -5.48 1.22 7.53
CA GLY A 35 -4.44 0.39 6.92
C GLY A 35 -3.23 1.20 6.43
N ILE A 36 -3.48 2.39 5.85
CA ILE A 36 -2.39 3.26 5.37
C ILE A 36 -1.58 3.86 6.54
N PRO A 37 -2.19 4.50 7.56
CA PRO A 37 -1.42 4.97 8.71
C PRO A 37 -0.67 3.87 9.43
N LEU A 38 -1.27 2.68 9.57
CA LEU A 38 -0.62 1.54 10.21
C LEU A 38 0.62 1.06 9.43
N ALA A 39 0.51 0.93 8.10
CA ALA A 39 1.64 0.58 7.25
C ALA A 39 2.77 1.60 7.38
N TYR A 40 2.45 2.90 7.33
CA TYR A 40 3.45 3.97 7.51
C TYR A 40 4.15 3.90 8.87
N LEU A 41 3.39 3.84 9.97
CA LEU A 41 3.96 3.77 11.31
C LEU A 41 4.88 2.55 11.48
N ALA A 42 4.49 1.40 10.94
CA ALA A 42 5.31 0.20 10.98
C ALA A 42 6.57 0.32 10.09
N SER A 43 6.45 0.87 8.87
CA SER A 43 7.60 1.08 7.96
C SER A 43 8.65 2.03 8.55
N GLU A 44 8.23 3.01 9.34
CA GLU A 44 9.11 3.94 10.05
C GLU A 44 9.62 3.39 11.40
N GLY A 45 9.27 2.16 11.76
CA GLY A 45 9.67 1.51 13.02
C GLY A 45 9.03 2.13 14.27
N LEU A 46 7.88 2.81 14.13
CA LEU A 46 7.16 3.47 15.22
C LEU A 46 6.22 2.54 15.98
N CYS A 47 5.84 1.40 15.40
CA CYS A 47 5.05 0.37 16.06
C CYS A 47 5.26 -1.03 15.47
N ASP A 48 4.90 -2.03 16.27
CA ASP A 48 4.73 -3.40 15.79
C ASP A 48 3.28 -3.65 15.36
N ILE A 49 3.10 -4.46 14.31
CA ILE A 49 1.78 -4.79 13.77
C ILE A 49 1.23 -6.05 14.47
N SER A 50 0.05 -5.94 15.07
CA SER A 50 -0.68 -7.10 15.62
C SER A 50 -1.26 -8.00 14.52
N GLU A 51 -1.64 -9.24 14.86
CA GLU A 51 -2.26 -10.15 13.88
C GLU A 51 -3.55 -9.58 13.24
N ASP A 52 -4.35 -8.84 14.00
CA ASP A 52 -5.51 -8.15 13.44
C ASP A 52 -5.11 -6.94 12.58
N GLY A 53 -4.06 -6.20 12.97
CA GLY A 53 -3.49 -5.11 12.19
C GLY A 53 -3.00 -5.54 10.81
N LYS A 54 -2.44 -6.76 10.71
CA LYS A 54 -2.01 -7.34 9.42
C LYS A 54 -3.16 -7.46 8.42
N LYS A 55 -4.39 -7.72 8.90
CA LYS A 55 -5.59 -7.84 8.04
C LYS A 55 -5.93 -6.51 7.39
N TYR A 56 -5.88 -5.41 8.15
CA TYR A 56 -6.12 -4.06 7.61
C TYR A 56 -5.10 -3.69 6.52
N ILE A 57 -3.82 -3.99 6.74
CA ILE A 57 -2.77 -3.75 5.73
C ILE A 57 -2.99 -4.63 4.48
N ALA A 58 -3.37 -5.89 4.66
CA ALA A 58 -3.65 -6.79 3.55
C ALA A 58 -4.86 -6.33 2.72
N GLU A 59 -5.95 -5.92 3.35
CA GLU A 59 -7.14 -5.39 2.68
C GLU A 59 -6.82 -4.08 1.93
N THR A 60 -6.08 -3.16 2.57
CA THR A 60 -5.62 -1.92 1.93
C THR A 60 -4.71 -2.19 0.73
N TRP A 61 -3.83 -3.20 0.81
CA TRP A 61 -3.00 -3.63 -0.32
C TRP A 61 -3.84 -4.12 -1.50
N ASP A 62 -4.82 -4.98 -1.24
CA ASP A 62 -5.69 -5.51 -2.29
C ASP A 62 -6.49 -4.38 -2.96
N LEU A 63 -6.98 -3.41 -2.18
CA LEU A 63 -7.66 -2.21 -2.69
C LEU A 63 -6.71 -1.29 -3.46
N PHE A 64 -5.46 -1.15 -3.03
CA PHE A 64 -4.45 -0.36 -3.72
C PHE A 64 -4.22 -0.91 -5.14
N LEU A 65 -3.94 -2.22 -5.24
CA LEU A 65 -3.76 -2.88 -6.52
C LEU A 65 -5.03 -2.86 -7.38
N ALA A 66 -6.20 -3.07 -6.78
CA ALA A 66 -7.48 -2.99 -7.48
C ALA A 66 -7.75 -1.58 -8.04
N SER A 67 -7.46 -0.52 -7.27
CA SER A 67 -7.61 0.87 -7.72
C SER A 67 -6.70 1.21 -8.89
N LEU A 68 -5.51 0.61 -8.90
CA LEU A 68 -4.56 0.68 -9.99
C LEU A 68 -4.83 -0.33 -11.09
N GLY A 69 -5.81 -1.23 -10.94
CA GLY A 69 -6.11 -2.39 -11.79
C GLY A 69 -4.88 -3.25 -12.15
N VAL A 70 -3.98 -3.46 -11.18
CA VAL A 70 -2.76 -4.25 -11.30
C VAL A 70 -2.96 -5.59 -10.56
N GLU A 71 -2.43 -6.68 -11.12
CA GLU A 71 -2.37 -7.97 -10.42
C GLU A 71 -1.12 -8.03 -9.52
N ASP A 72 -1.24 -8.68 -8.37
CA ASP A 72 -0.08 -8.91 -7.50
C ASP A 72 0.87 -9.91 -8.16
N THR A 73 2.08 -9.44 -8.48
CA THR A 73 3.11 -10.26 -9.11
C THR A 73 4.36 -10.46 -8.23
N GLY A 74 4.32 -10.02 -6.97
CA GLY A 74 5.47 -10.06 -6.06
C GLY A 74 6.37 -8.82 -6.19
N PHE A 75 5.85 -7.66 -5.80
CA PHE A 75 6.57 -6.39 -5.88
C PHE A 75 7.53 -6.21 -4.68
N GLU A 76 8.62 -5.49 -4.90
CA GLU A 76 9.57 -5.12 -3.85
C GLU A 76 9.48 -3.63 -3.51
N GLU A 77 9.14 -2.79 -4.50
CA GLU A 77 9.13 -1.33 -4.35
C GLU A 77 7.89 -0.69 -4.98
N LEU A 78 7.54 0.53 -4.52
CA LEU A 78 6.38 1.27 -5.03
C LEU A 78 6.50 1.56 -6.53
N ASP A 79 7.71 1.90 -6.99
CA ASP A 79 7.96 2.25 -8.38
C ASP A 79 7.64 1.08 -9.32
N GLU A 80 7.86 -0.17 -8.90
CA GLU A 80 7.48 -1.36 -9.69
C GLU A 80 5.98 -1.46 -9.90
N VAL A 81 5.19 -1.17 -8.85
CA VAL A 81 3.72 -1.15 -8.92
C VAL A 81 3.24 -0.06 -9.88
N LEU A 82 3.81 1.14 -9.77
CA LEU A 82 3.44 2.28 -10.61
C LEU A 82 3.82 2.05 -12.07
N MET A 83 5.03 1.57 -12.35
CA MET A 83 5.43 1.17 -13.71
C MET A 83 4.49 0.10 -14.28
N LYS A 84 4.04 -0.86 -13.45
CA LYS A 84 3.09 -1.88 -13.89
C LYS A 84 1.72 -1.30 -14.22
N ALA A 85 1.26 -0.30 -13.46
CA ALA A 85 0.00 0.39 -13.70
C ALA A 85 0.03 1.24 -14.98
N GLU A 86 1.17 1.84 -15.31
CA GLU A 86 1.37 2.64 -16.53
C GLU A 86 1.48 1.77 -17.80
N ASN A 87 2.10 0.59 -17.71
CA ASN A 87 2.33 -0.31 -18.85
C ASN A 87 1.16 -1.25 -19.16
N LYS A 88 -0.07 -0.86 -18.77
CA LYS A 88 -1.25 -1.65 -19.11
C LYS A 88 -1.55 -1.56 -20.62
N PRO A 89 -1.86 -2.68 -21.29
CA PRO A 89 -2.37 -2.65 -22.66
C PRO A 89 -3.76 -2.01 -22.76
#